data_AF-A0A502SYE9-F1
#
_entry.id   AF-A0A502SYE9-F1
#
_cell.length_a   1.000
_cell.length_b   1.000
_cell.length_c   1.000
_cell.angle_alpha   90.00
_cell.angle_beta   90.00
_cell.angle_gamma   90.00
#
_symmetry.space_group_name_H-M   'P 1'
#
loop_
_entity.id
_entity.type
_entity.pdbx_description
1 polymer ?
#
loop_
_entity_poly.entity_id
_entity_poly.type
_entity_poly.pdbx_seq_one_letter_code
_entity_poly.pdbx_strand_id
1 'polypeptide(L)'
;MTVYANSLEIACKAQANQVIAAFPYVCFTPPQTPATPPGVPVPYPTFGMDSDTDNGTGTVKIGGKTVTQKNKSYYTRCSGNEAGCAPKKNIITSVNTGKEYAHAWSGDVKMDGEPISRFTDISSNDHASPTAGGPPMPKVATATPATFKCSDLEIKPYKELECPEGYEKEHTVEVQFFTAEGVRDLTLDCCKDYDDKEAPCICMKAKWMAGEAAKAKAAGAPGKKVVGKKRKTPHNKKSADARNWLSNNSAGKLGDFTDECVNSTVKNLDDPKIPPAVHAAATECLKTANMEYLKKSMNKSEKQVKDKKACHGTCPKAKDQARLVQVAKKRLRKAAGGESVVVTAADVAPSKVSC
;
A
#
# COMPACT_ATOMS: atom_id res chain seq x y z
N MET A 1 -8.36 7.80 -5.43
CA MET A 1 -8.30 6.33 -5.44
C MET A 1 -8.50 5.88 -6.87
N THR A 2 -7.55 5.12 -7.42
CA THR A 2 -7.62 4.55 -8.77
C THR A 2 -8.34 3.22 -8.72
N VAL A 3 -9.27 2.97 -9.64
CA VAL A 3 -10.07 1.73 -9.68
C VAL A 3 -9.71 0.95 -10.94
N TYR A 4 -9.69 -0.38 -10.84
CA TYR A 4 -9.27 -1.28 -11.90
C TYR A 4 -10.38 -2.27 -12.26
N ALA A 5 -10.42 -2.64 -13.53
CA ALA A 5 -11.23 -3.72 -14.07
C ALA A 5 -10.32 -4.61 -14.94
N ASN A 6 -10.34 -5.93 -14.71
CA ASN A 6 -9.46 -6.87 -15.41
C ASN A 6 -7.97 -6.48 -15.33
N SER A 7 -7.54 -5.99 -14.16
CA SER A 7 -6.17 -5.50 -13.93
C SER A 7 -5.77 -4.26 -14.77
N LEU A 8 -6.71 -3.63 -15.45
CA LEU A 8 -6.52 -2.41 -16.23
C LEU A 8 -7.24 -1.25 -15.55
N GLU A 9 -6.60 -0.08 -15.52
CA GLU A 9 -7.17 1.12 -14.92
C GLU A 9 -8.47 1.49 -15.64
N ILE A 10 -9.54 1.80 -14.90
CA ILE A 10 -10.81 2.22 -15.51
C ILE A 10 -10.67 3.63 -16.09
N ALA A 11 -11.24 3.88 -17.28
CA ALA A 11 -11.30 5.21 -17.88
C ALA A 11 -12.47 5.99 -17.28
N CYS A 12 -12.19 7.11 -16.61
CA CYS A 12 -13.22 7.97 -16.04
C CYS A 12 -12.74 9.40 -15.92
N LYS A 13 -13.69 10.34 -15.76
CA LYS A 13 -13.41 11.77 -15.72
C LYS A 13 -12.48 12.23 -14.60
N ALA A 14 -12.39 11.47 -13.51
CA ALA A 14 -11.48 11.76 -12.40
C ALA A 14 -10.07 11.19 -12.61
N GLN A 15 -9.88 10.35 -13.62
CA GLN A 15 -8.62 9.67 -13.93
C GLN A 15 -7.91 10.36 -15.10
N ALA A 16 -6.74 9.83 -15.45
CA ALA A 16 -5.84 10.43 -16.43
C ALA A 16 -5.58 9.50 -17.62
N ASN A 17 -6.58 8.73 -18.07
CA ASN A 17 -6.42 8.00 -19.33
C ASN A 17 -6.44 9.00 -20.49
N GLN A 18 -5.53 8.80 -21.42
CA GLN A 18 -5.35 9.68 -22.57
C GLN A 18 -5.05 8.87 -23.81
N VAL A 19 -5.57 9.31 -24.95
CA VAL A 19 -4.97 8.95 -26.24
C VAL A 19 -3.81 9.90 -26.46
N ILE A 20 -2.59 9.38 -26.51
CA ILE A 20 -1.37 10.20 -26.59
C ILE A 20 -0.86 10.20 -28.02
N ALA A 21 -0.79 11.39 -28.63
CA ALA A 21 -0.19 11.64 -29.94
C ALA A 21 -0.66 10.63 -31.00
N ALA A 22 -1.98 10.40 -31.08
CA ALA A 22 -2.61 9.55 -32.07
C ALA A 22 -2.25 10.09 -33.47
N PHE A 23 -1.64 9.25 -34.30
CA PHE A 23 -1.07 9.66 -35.58
C PHE A 23 -1.21 8.53 -36.60
N PRO A 24 -1.48 8.82 -37.90
CA PRO A 24 -1.65 10.14 -38.50
C PRO A 24 -3.12 10.61 -38.55
N TYR A 25 -3.40 11.81 -38.05
CA TYR A 25 -4.68 12.52 -38.28
C TYR A 25 -4.44 13.62 -39.30
N VAL A 26 -4.79 13.36 -40.56
CA VAL A 26 -4.44 14.23 -41.69
C VAL A 26 -5.43 15.38 -41.80
N CYS A 27 -4.92 16.60 -41.62
CA CYS A 27 -5.68 17.83 -41.79
C CYS A 27 -5.08 18.72 -42.88
N PHE A 28 -5.92 19.49 -43.54
CA PHE A 28 -5.51 20.51 -44.48
C PHE A 28 -5.00 21.74 -43.75
N THR A 29 -3.75 22.09 -44.02
CA THR A 29 -3.07 23.28 -43.49
C THR A 29 -3.11 24.38 -44.55
N PRO A 30 -3.47 25.62 -44.19
CA PRO A 30 -3.47 26.71 -45.15
C PRO A 30 -2.11 26.87 -45.83
N PRO A 31 -2.07 27.01 -47.17
CA PRO A 31 -0.83 27.26 -47.88
C PRO A 31 -0.32 28.67 -47.51
N GLN A 32 1.00 28.87 -47.54
CA GLN A 32 1.58 30.22 -47.41
C GLN A 32 1.28 31.10 -48.64
N THR A 33 0.84 30.50 -49.76
CA THR A 33 0.51 31.19 -51.01
C THR A 33 -1.00 31.15 -51.31
N PRO A 34 -1.64 32.28 -51.69
CA PRO A 34 -3.10 32.41 -51.74
C PRO A 34 -3.87 31.49 -52.71
N ALA A 35 -3.21 30.78 -53.62
CA ALA A 35 -3.84 30.21 -54.81
C ALA A 35 -4.06 28.68 -54.79
N THR A 36 -3.83 27.97 -53.67
CA THR A 36 -3.94 26.49 -53.66
C THR A 36 -5.23 26.03 -52.98
N PRO A 37 -6.16 25.32 -53.67
CA PRO A 37 -7.35 24.74 -53.04
C PRO A 37 -6.96 23.58 -52.10
N PRO A 38 -7.92 22.94 -51.41
CA PRO A 38 -8.39 23.20 -50.04
C PRO A 38 -7.33 23.27 -48.91
N GLY A 39 -6.03 23.29 -49.23
CA GLY A 39 -4.91 23.30 -48.30
C GLY A 39 -3.90 22.19 -48.60
N VAL A 40 -2.77 22.17 -47.91
CA VAL A 40 -1.79 21.08 -47.98
C VAL A 40 -2.17 20.00 -46.96
N PRO A 41 -2.35 18.73 -47.34
CA PRO A 41 -2.64 17.66 -46.39
C PRO A 41 -1.38 17.36 -45.55
N VAL A 42 -1.47 17.61 -44.25
CA VAL A 42 -0.38 17.39 -43.29
C VAL A 42 -0.88 16.46 -42.19
N PRO A 43 -0.13 15.39 -41.85
CA PRO A 43 -0.48 14.54 -40.73
C PRO A 43 -0.13 15.23 -39.41
N TYR A 44 -1.09 15.28 -38.49
CA TYR A 44 -0.93 15.84 -37.16
C TYR A 44 -1.12 14.77 -36.07
N PRO A 45 -0.47 14.93 -34.90
CA PRO A 45 -0.83 14.18 -33.71
C PRO A 45 -2.16 14.69 -33.15
N THR A 46 -2.97 13.80 -32.58
CA THR A 46 -4.15 14.18 -31.80
C THR A 46 -4.11 13.58 -30.41
N PHE A 47 -4.77 14.24 -29.48
CA PHE A 47 -4.85 13.88 -28.08
C PHE A 47 -6.30 13.93 -27.64
N GLY A 48 -6.69 13.00 -26.80
CA GLY A 48 -7.96 13.05 -26.07
C GLY A 48 -7.75 12.68 -24.62
N MET A 49 -8.57 13.24 -23.74
CA MET A 49 -8.35 13.20 -22.30
C MET A 49 -9.63 12.79 -21.56
N ASP A 50 -9.47 11.91 -20.57
CA ASP A 50 -10.54 11.49 -19.65
C ASP A 50 -11.29 12.69 -19.01
N SER A 51 -10.62 13.82 -18.75
CA SER A 51 -11.24 15.02 -18.19
C SER A 51 -12.40 15.55 -19.03
N ASP A 52 -12.40 15.27 -20.33
CA ASP A 52 -13.43 15.67 -21.28
C ASP A 52 -14.57 14.65 -21.41
N THR A 53 -14.57 13.58 -20.58
CA THR A 53 -15.65 12.59 -20.56
C THR A 53 -17.00 13.25 -20.27
N ASP A 54 -17.97 12.92 -21.10
CA ASP A 54 -19.37 13.29 -20.99
C ASP A 54 -20.26 12.09 -21.32
N ASN A 55 -21.53 12.13 -20.89
CA ASN A 55 -22.49 11.03 -21.02
C ASN A 55 -21.96 9.67 -20.52
N GLY A 56 -21.24 9.69 -19.38
CA GLY A 56 -20.86 8.49 -18.65
C GLY A 56 -21.91 8.01 -17.67
N THR A 57 -21.48 7.14 -16.75
CA THR A 57 -22.32 6.61 -15.67
C THR A 57 -23.06 7.69 -14.89
N GLY A 58 -24.32 7.40 -14.60
CA GLY A 58 -25.21 8.19 -13.76
C GLY A 58 -25.09 7.84 -12.28
N THR A 59 -25.06 6.54 -11.93
CA THR A 59 -25.12 6.08 -10.54
C THR A 59 -23.73 5.78 -9.97
N VAL A 60 -22.93 4.99 -10.68
CA VAL A 60 -21.58 4.62 -10.23
C VAL A 60 -20.61 5.78 -10.48
N LYS A 61 -19.85 6.19 -9.47
CA LYS A 61 -18.86 7.26 -9.59
C LYS A 61 -17.49 6.81 -9.11
N ILE A 62 -16.43 7.20 -9.82
CA ILE A 62 -15.04 7.06 -9.40
C ILE A 62 -14.50 8.46 -9.13
N GLY A 63 -13.95 8.70 -7.93
CA GLY A 63 -13.51 10.03 -7.52
C GLY A 63 -14.62 11.08 -7.54
N GLY A 64 -15.88 10.66 -7.36
CA GLY A 64 -17.06 11.53 -7.46
C GLY A 64 -17.42 11.96 -8.89
N LYS A 65 -16.78 11.39 -9.92
CA LYS A 65 -17.01 11.71 -11.33
C LYS A 65 -17.50 10.50 -12.13
N THR A 66 -18.02 10.80 -13.31
CA THR A 66 -18.62 9.82 -14.22
C THR A 66 -17.57 8.93 -14.90
N VAL A 67 -17.97 7.70 -15.24
CA VAL A 67 -17.12 6.66 -15.85
C VAL A 67 -17.50 6.46 -17.31
N THR A 68 -16.51 6.21 -18.16
CA THR A 68 -16.68 6.03 -19.61
C THR A 68 -17.33 4.67 -19.93
N GLN A 69 -18.48 4.71 -20.60
CA GLN A 69 -19.29 3.56 -20.98
C GLN A 69 -19.31 3.33 -22.48
N LYS A 70 -19.36 2.05 -22.87
CA LYS A 70 -19.57 1.59 -24.24
C LYS A 70 -20.74 2.33 -24.90
N ASN A 71 -20.48 2.89 -26.08
CA ASN A 71 -21.47 3.49 -26.99
C ASN A 71 -22.35 4.62 -26.40
N LYS A 72 -22.07 5.10 -25.18
CA LYS A 72 -22.80 6.19 -24.54
C LYS A 72 -21.89 7.38 -24.30
N SER A 73 -20.70 7.11 -23.77
CA SER A 73 -19.76 8.15 -23.39
C SER A 73 -18.84 8.53 -24.53
N TYR A 74 -18.38 9.78 -24.49
CA TYR A 74 -17.39 10.32 -25.40
C TYR A 74 -16.55 11.36 -24.68
N TYR A 75 -15.38 11.67 -25.22
CA TYR A 75 -14.69 12.90 -24.84
C TYR A 75 -15.19 14.03 -25.72
N THR A 76 -15.53 15.17 -25.11
CA THR A 76 -16.18 16.29 -25.81
C THR A 76 -15.29 16.93 -26.87
N ARG A 77 -13.97 16.82 -26.73
CA ARG A 77 -13.00 17.47 -27.61
C ARG A 77 -11.69 16.67 -27.70
N CYS A 78 -11.06 16.72 -28.87
CA CYS A 78 -9.67 16.36 -29.12
C CYS A 78 -8.81 17.61 -29.35
N SER A 79 -7.49 17.49 -29.21
CA SER A 79 -6.52 18.57 -29.47
C SER A 79 -5.27 18.06 -30.19
N GLY A 80 -4.40 18.94 -30.67
CA GLY A 80 -3.08 18.63 -31.25
C GLY A 80 -2.97 18.91 -32.76
N ASN A 81 -4.09 18.96 -33.47
CA ASN A 81 -4.18 19.17 -34.91
C ASN A 81 -4.93 20.46 -35.30
N GLU A 82 -5.07 21.41 -34.37
CA GLU A 82 -5.72 22.70 -34.62
C GLU A 82 -5.02 23.53 -35.71
N ALA A 83 -3.71 23.30 -35.94
CA ALA A 83 -2.95 23.95 -37.00
C ALA A 83 -3.45 23.56 -38.42
N GLY A 84 -4.11 22.42 -38.57
CA GLY A 84 -4.81 22.04 -39.79
C GLY A 84 -6.17 22.74 -39.92
N CYS A 85 -6.14 24.08 -40.05
CA CYS A 85 -7.30 24.96 -39.99
C CYS A 85 -7.82 25.45 -41.35
N ALA A 86 -7.40 24.85 -42.46
CA ALA A 86 -7.99 25.17 -43.76
C ALA A 86 -9.50 24.81 -43.79
N PRO A 87 -10.29 25.32 -44.76
CA PRO A 87 -11.75 25.13 -44.75
C PRO A 87 -12.22 23.68 -44.61
N LYS A 88 -11.48 22.72 -45.20
CA LYS A 88 -11.80 21.29 -45.13
C LYS A 88 -11.24 20.58 -43.88
N LYS A 89 -10.36 21.20 -43.07
CA LYS A 89 -9.75 20.62 -41.85
C LYS A 89 -9.32 19.15 -42.05
N ASN A 90 -9.77 18.20 -41.22
CA ASN A 90 -9.48 16.79 -41.41
C ASN A 90 -10.02 16.26 -42.75
N ILE A 91 -9.20 15.47 -43.47
CA ILE A 91 -9.53 14.99 -44.81
C ILE A 91 -10.79 14.10 -44.85
N ILE A 92 -11.10 13.41 -43.76
CA ILE A 92 -12.23 12.49 -43.62
C ILE A 92 -13.43 13.22 -42.98
N THR A 93 -13.23 13.89 -41.85
CA THR A 93 -14.34 14.36 -41.00
C THR A 93 -14.61 15.85 -41.07
N SER A 94 -13.73 16.62 -41.70
CA SER A 94 -13.78 18.08 -41.73
C SER A 94 -13.86 18.77 -40.36
N VAL A 95 -13.40 18.08 -39.31
CA VAL A 95 -13.23 18.60 -37.94
C VAL A 95 -11.82 18.32 -37.44
N ASN A 96 -11.27 19.20 -36.60
CA ASN A 96 -9.92 19.07 -36.02
C ASN A 96 -9.93 19.24 -34.48
N THR A 97 -11.10 19.19 -33.88
CA THR A 97 -11.34 19.27 -32.43
C THR A 97 -12.58 18.45 -32.06
N GLY A 98 -12.84 17.40 -32.84
CA GLY A 98 -14.06 16.60 -32.73
C GLY A 98 -14.08 15.72 -31.47
N LYS A 99 -15.12 14.91 -31.33
CA LYS A 99 -15.25 13.99 -30.19
C LYS A 99 -14.28 12.81 -30.29
N GLU A 100 -13.94 12.23 -29.14
CA GLU A 100 -13.30 10.91 -29.07
C GLU A 100 -14.34 9.84 -28.69
N TYR A 101 -14.28 8.69 -29.35
CA TYR A 101 -15.06 7.52 -29.00
C TYR A 101 -14.19 6.28 -28.77
N ALA A 102 -14.54 5.51 -27.74
CA ALA A 102 -13.92 4.22 -27.42
C ALA A 102 -14.50 3.09 -28.28
N HIS A 103 -13.60 2.26 -28.83
CA HIS A 103 -13.91 1.10 -29.66
C HIS A 103 -13.67 -0.23 -28.97
N ALA A 104 -13.07 -0.23 -27.77
CA ALA A 104 -12.93 -1.39 -26.91
C ALA A 104 -13.30 -1.07 -25.45
N TRP A 105 -13.68 -2.11 -24.73
CA TRP A 105 -14.21 -2.04 -23.36
C TRP A 105 -13.99 -3.38 -22.65
N SER A 106 -14.24 -3.42 -21.35
CA SER A 106 -14.26 -4.67 -20.56
C SER A 106 -15.26 -5.69 -21.11
N GLY A 107 -14.89 -6.98 -21.07
CA GLY A 107 -15.76 -8.07 -21.50
C GLY A 107 -16.80 -8.49 -20.45
N ASP A 108 -16.53 -8.23 -19.17
CA ASP A 108 -17.27 -8.76 -18.03
C ASP A 108 -17.62 -7.69 -16.97
N VAL A 109 -16.82 -6.63 -16.82
CA VAL A 109 -17.08 -5.54 -15.88
C VAL A 109 -17.97 -4.48 -16.51
N LYS A 110 -19.12 -4.25 -15.87
CA LYS A 110 -20.14 -3.29 -16.30
C LYS A 110 -20.48 -2.32 -15.18
N MET A 111 -20.80 -1.07 -15.55
CA MET A 111 -21.33 -0.05 -14.66
C MET A 111 -22.59 0.54 -15.29
N ASP A 112 -23.64 0.75 -14.51
CA ASP A 112 -25.00 1.07 -14.98
C ASP A 112 -25.45 0.17 -16.16
N GLY A 113 -25.12 -1.12 -16.09
CA GLY A 113 -25.50 -2.14 -17.08
C GLY A 113 -24.65 -2.16 -18.35
N GLU A 114 -23.73 -1.21 -18.55
CA GLU A 114 -22.89 -1.13 -19.75
C GLU A 114 -21.43 -1.46 -19.49
N PRO A 115 -20.73 -2.10 -20.44
CA PRO A 115 -19.29 -2.26 -20.40
C PRO A 115 -18.54 -0.93 -20.28
N ILE A 116 -17.45 -0.93 -19.53
CA ILE A 116 -16.63 0.25 -19.26
C ILE A 116 -15.31 0.22 -20.03
N SER A 117 -14.84 1.40 -20.45
CA SER A 117 -13.53 1.58 -21.09
C SER A 117 -12.41 1.59 -20.04
N ARG A 118 -11.23 1.10 -20.39
CA ARG A 118 -10.06 0.91 -19.52
C ARG A 118 -8.78 1.33 -20.22
N PHE A 119 -7.68 1.32 -19.47
CA PHE A 119 -6.32 1.35 -19.98
C PHE A 119 -6.13 0.28 -21.08
N THR A 120 -5.42 0.63 -22.15
CA THR A 120 -5.17 -0.17 -23.36
C THR A 120 -6.37 -0.43 -24.27
N ASP A 121 -7.60 -0.10 -23.85
CA ASP A 121 -8.74 -0.11 -24.77
C ASP A 121 -8.52 0.98 -25.85
N ILE A 122 -8.87 0.66 -27.09
CA ILE A 122 -8.64 1.54 -28.23
C ILE A 122 -9.74 2.61 -28.38
N SER A 123 -9.34 3.79 -28.85
CA SER A 123 -10.19 4.96 -29.09
C SER A 123 -9.81 5.63 -30.40
N SER A 124 -10.71 6.40 -30.98
CA SER A 124 -10.39 7.25 -32.14
C SER A 124 -10.93 8.65 -31.97
N ASN A 125 -10.21 9.60 -32.56
CA ASN A 125 -10.37 11.03 -32.33
C ASN A 125 -11.07 11.73 -33.50
N ASP A 126 -11.39 13.02 -33.32
CA ASP A 126 -11.92 13.91 -34.34
C ASP A 126 -13.16 13.41 -35.07
N HIS A 127 -14.12 12.90 -34.30
CA HIS A 127 -15.38 12.44 -34.86
C HIS A 127 -16.27 13.60 -35.32
N ALA A 128 -16.81 13.45 -36.52
CA ALA A 128 -18.01 14.18 -36.99
C ALA A 128 -19.31 13.39 -36.72
N SER A 129 -19.23 12.32 -35.91
CA SER A 129 -20.30 11.40 -35.49
C SER A 129 -21.05 10.73 -36.65
N PRO A 130 -20.80 9.43 -36.95
CA PRO A 130 -19.93 8.47 -36.26
C PRO A 130 -18.53 8.31 -36.87
N THR A 131 -18.21 9.06 -37.93
CA THR A 131 -16.96 8.89 -38.67
C THR A 131 -15.78 9.51 -37.92
N ALA A 132 -14.69 8.75 -37.74
CA ALA A 132 -13.44 9.18 -37.12
C ALA A 132 -12.49 9.85 -38.12
N GLY A 133 -11.63 10.75 -37.63
CA GLY A 133 -10.65 11.48 -38.46
C GLY A 133 -9.37 10.69 -38.77
N GLY A 134 -9.21 9.48 -38.22
CA GLY A 134 -8.00 8.68 -38.32
C GLY A 134 -8.16 7.31 -37.66
N PRO A 135 -7.10 6.48 -37.65
CA PRO A 135 -7.14 5.15 -37.07
C PRO A 135 -7.29 5.20 -35.54
N PRO A 136 -7.87 4.15 -34.95
CA PRO A 136 -7.95 4.05 -33.49
C PRO A 136 -6.58 3.74 -32.88
N MET A 137 -6.33 4.31 -31.70
CA MET A 137 -5.11 4.15 -30.92
C MET A 137 -5.44 3.72 -29.48
N PRO A 138 -4.55 2.95 -28.81
CA PRO A 138 -4.76 2.57 -27.42
C PRO A 138 -4.78 3.78 -26.48
N LYS A 139 -5.70 3.76 -25.51
CA LYS A 139 -5.63 4.67 -24.36
C LYS A 139 -4.49 4.27 -23.44
N VAL A 140 -3.77 5.27 -22.98
CA VAL A 140 -2.70 5.12 -21.99
C VAL A 140 -3.15 5.76 -20.69
N ALA A 141 -3.09 5.01 -19.60
CA ALA A 141 -3.28 5.53 -18.26
C ALA A 141 -1.93 5.93 -17.66
N THR A 142 -1.96 6.73 -16.60
CA THR A 142 -0.79 6.86 -15.73
C THR A 142 -0.35 5.46 -15.30
N ALA A 143 0.94 5.15 -15.46
CA ALA A 143 1.52 3.91 -14.95
C ALA A 143 1.46 3.93 -13.42
N THR A 144 0.32 3.53 -12.87
CA THR A 144 0.15 3.36 -11.44
C THR A 144 0.77 2.00 -11.10
N PRO A 145 1.80 1.92 -10.22
CA PRO A 145 2.40 0.65 -9.86
C PRO A 145 1.31 -0.30 -9.34
N ALA A 146 1.45 -1.59 -9.68
CA ALA A 146 0.51 -2.65 -9.33
C ALA A 146 -0.05 -2.46 -7.90
N THR A 147 -1.37 -2.55 -7.76
CA THR A 147 -2.07 -2.44 -6.47
C THR A 147 -1.48 -3.45 -5.50
N PHE A 148 -0.71 -2.96 -4.54
CA PHE A 148 -0.27 -3.74 -3.39
C PHE A 148 -1.49 -4.35 -2.69
N LYS A 149 -1.50 -5.67 -2.50
CA LYS A 149 -2.57 -6.38 -1.81
C LYS A 149 -2.12 -6.76 -0.41
N CYS A 150 -3.04 -6.76 0.56
CA CYS A 150 -2.71 -7.20 1.93
C CYS A 150 -2.22 -8.67 1.97
N SER A 151 -2.60 -9.50 1.00
CA SER A 151 -2.09 -10.86 0.83
C SER A 151 -0.59 -10.92 0.60
N ASP A 152 0.01 -9.87 0.04
CA ASP A 152 1.44 -9.81 -0.29
C ASP A 152 2.32 -9.72 0.97
N LEU A 153 1.72 -9.45 2.14
CA LEU A 153 2.39 -9.43 3.44
C LEU A 153 2.35 -10.77 4.18
N GLU A 154 1.58 -11.73 3.67
CA GLU A 154 1.39 -13.06 4.29
C GLU A 154 1.07 -12.99 5.80
N ILE A 155 0.22 -12.03 6.20
CA ILE A 155 -0.14 -11.84 7.61
C ILE A 155 -0.91 -13.06 8.10
N LYS A 156 -0.38 -13.73 9.14
CA LYS A 156 -0.99 -14.91 9.75
C LYS A 156 -0.84 -14.87 11.28
N PRO A 157 -1.71 -15.55 12.04
CA PRO A 157 -1.49 -15.76 13.47
C PRO A 157 -0.13 -16.41 13.73
N TYR A 158 0.54 -16.06 14.83
CA TYR A 158 1.84 -16.62 15.20
C TYR A 158 1.89 -18.15 15.13
N LYS A 159 0.85 -18.84 15.61
CA LYS A 159 0.78 -20.31 15.61
C LYS A 159 0.73 -20.93 14.20
N GLU A 160 0.22 -20.20 13.20
CA GLU A 160 -0.01 -20.69 11.83
C GLU A 160 1.07 -20.23 10.84
N LEU A 161 1.86 -19.22 11.22
CA LEU A 161 2.93 -18.70 10.39
C LEU A 161 4.14 -19.64 10.45
N GLU A 162 4.71 -20.01 9.31
CA GLU A 162 6.01 -20.68 9.24
C GLU A 162 6.98 -19.80 8.45
N CYS A 163 8.19 -19.62 8.96
CA CYS A 163 9.17 -18.72 8.36
C CYS A 163 10.38 -19.49 7.83
N PRO A 164 10.95 -19.06 6.69
CA PRO A 164 12.13 -19.66 6.11
C PRO A 164 13.38 -19.42 6.98
N GLU A 165 14.45 -20.16 6.69
CA GLU A 165 15.70 -20.04 7.44
C GLU A 165 16.25 -18.61 7.39
N GLY A 166 16.64 -18.08 8.55
CA GLY A 166 17.11 -16.70 8.70
C GLY A 166 16.01 -15.68 9.00
N TYR A 167 14.73 -16.07 8.91
CA TYR A 167 13.57 -15.26 9.27
C TYR A 167 13.01 -15.74 10.62
N GLU A 168 12.46 -14.82 11.40
CA GLU A 168 11.72 -15.14 12.62
C GLU A 168 10.31 -14.54 12.49
N LYS A 169 9.34 -15.18 13.16
CA LYS A 169 7.97 -14.69 13.23
C LYS A 169 7.97 -13.39 14.01
N GLU A 170 7.48 -12.33 13.39
CA GLU A 170 7.46 -11.01 13.98
C GLU A 170 6.02 -10.57 14.23
N HIS A 171 5.66 -10.36 15.50
CA HIS A 171 4.39 -9.73 15.86
C HIS A 171 4.36 -8.30 15.34
N THR A 172 3.41 -7.99 14.46
CA THR A 172 3.34 -6.68 13.80
C THR A 172 2.99 -5.53 14.77
N VAL A 173 2.42 -5.86 15.93
CA VAL A 173 2.45 -5.07 17.17
C VAL A 173 3.28 -5.82 18.20
N GLU A 174 4.32 -5.18 18.75
CA GLU A 174 5.26 -5.84 19.65
C GLU A 174 4.62 -6.26 20.99
N VAL A 175 4.93 -7.48 21.42
CA VAL A 175 4.43 -8.06 22.70
C VAL A 175 4.80 -7.23 23.93
N GLN A 176 5.83 -6.38 23.83
CA GLN A 176 6.38 -5.57 24.92
C GLN A 176 5.37 -4.60 25.54
N PHE A 177 4.31 -4.22 24.81
CA PHE A 177 3.22 -3.42 25.37
C PHE A 177 2.36 -4.22 26.37
N PHE A 178 2.25 -5.54 26.16
CA PHE A 178 1.35 -6.42 26.89
C PHE A 178 2.05 -7.23 27.98
N THR A 179 3.37 -7.44 27.86
CA THR A 179 4.13 -8.32 28.74
C THR A 179 5.01 -7.54 29.72
N ALA A 180 5.39 -8.16 30.83
CA ALA A 180 6.34 -7.58 31.77
C ALA A 180 7.70 -7.30 31.10
N GLU A 181 8.36 -6.21 31.51
CA GLU A 181 9.61 -5.79 30.90
C GLU A 181 10.69 -6.88 31.02
N GLY A 182 11.20 -7.35 29.88
CA GLY A 182 12.28 -8.33 29.82
C GLY A 182 11.85 -9.80 29.91
N VAL A 183 10.55 -10.10 30.05
CA VAL A 183 10.00 -11.46 30.07
C VAL A 183 8.83 -11.54 29.09
N ARG A 184 9.05 -12.16 27.94
CA ARG A 184 8.09 -12.16 26.81
C ARG A 184 6.88 -13.06 27.03
N ASP A 185 6.99 -14.07 27.89
CA ASP A 185 5.94 -15.04 28.19
C ASP A 185 5.13 -14.66 29.45
N LEU A 186 5.42 -13.52 30.07
CA LEU A 186 4.67 -13.01 31.22
C LEU A 186 3.74 -11.87 30.80
N THR A 187 2.54 -12.21 30.34
CA THR A 187 1.47 -11.24 30.05
C THR A 187 1.01 -10.55 31.34
N LEU A 188 0.92 -9.22 31.31
CA LEU A 188 0.43 -8.41 32.43
C LEU A 188 -1.07 -8.64 32.62
N ASP A 189 -1.55 -8.67 33.86
CA ASP A 189 -2.95 -8.94 34.19
C ASP A 189 -3.95 -8.00 33.49
N CYS A 190 -3.60 -6.73 33.37
CA CYS A 190 -4.38 -5.71 32.64
C CYS A 190 -4.49 -5.99 31.12
N CYS A 191 -3.69 -6.93 30.61
CA CYS A 191 -3.57 -7.34 29.22
C CYS A 191 -3.77 -8.87 29.09
N LYS A 192 -4.36 -9.54 30.08
CA LYS A 192 -4.57 -11.00 30.09
C LYS A 192 -5.36 -11.52 28.88
N ASP A 193 -6.16 -10.64 28.27
CA ASP A 193 -6.97 -10.97 27.11
C ASP A 193 -6.14 -10.95 25.81
N TYR A 194 -4.86 -10.55 25.84
CA TYR A 194 -3.91 -10.64 24.73
C TYR A 194 -3.29 -12.03 24.66
N ASP A 195 -3.37 -12.66 23.50
CA ASP A 195 -2.79 -13.97 23.18
C ASP A 195 -1.74 -13.83 22.07
N ASP A 196 -0.46 -14.01 22.43
CA ASP A 196 0.66 -13.89 21.49
C ASP A 196 0.64 -14.96 20.39
N LYS A 197 -0.06 -16.08 20.57
CA LYS A 197 -0.15 -17.16 19.57
C LYS A 197 -1.16 -16.86 18.47
N GLU A 198 -2.17 -16.06 18.78
CA GLU A 198 -3.23 -15.65 17.85
C GLU A 198 -2.94 -14.28 17.21
N ALA A 199 -2.01 -13.51 17.78
CA ALA A 199 -1.66 -12.18 17.31
C ALA A 199 -1.07 -12.19 15.88
N PRO A 200 -1.39 -11.18 15.03
CA PRO A 200 -0.90 -11.10 13.65
C PRO A 200 0.62 -10.97 13.55
N CYS A 201 1.21 -11.90 12.81
CA CYS A 201 2.63 -11.96 12.53
C CYS A 201 2.92 -11.93 11.03
N ILE A 202 4.13 -11.50 10.70
CA ILE A 202 4.75 -11.67 9.39
C ILE A 202 6.12 -12.32 9.56
N CYS A 203 6.66 -12.90 8.50
CA CYS A 203 8.05 -13.34 8.50
C CYS A 203 8.94 -12.13 8.26
N MET A 204 9.87 -11.88 9.18
CA MET A 204 10.83 -10.81 9.02
C MET A 204 12.24 -11.32 9.26
N LYS A 205 13.16 -10.83 8.44
CA LYS A 205 14.55 -11.24 8.51
C LYS A 205 15.15 -10.92 9.86
N ALA A 206 15.64 -11.95 10.53
CA ALA A 206 16.12 -11.88 11.90
C ALA A 206 17.61 -12.25 12.01
N LYS A 207 18.15 -13.01 11.06
CA LYS A 207 19.56 -13.40 10.99
C LYS A 207 20.11 -13.17 9.58
N TRP A 208 21.37 -12.78 9.51
CA TRP A 208 22.12 -12.74 8.26
C TRP A 208 22.64 -14.15 7.92
N MET A 209 22.43 -14.59 6.69
CA MET A 209 22.80 -15.93 6.22
C MET A 209 24.12 -15.92 5.43
N ALA A 210 24.65 -17.12 5.15
CA ALA A 210 25.82 -17.26 4.28
C ALA A 210 25.52 -16.68 2.89
N GLY A 211 26.50 -15.97 2.30
CA GLY A 211 26.30 -15.26 1.02
C GLY A 211 25.70 -13.85 1.14
N GLU A 212 25.19 -13.45 2.31
CA GLU A 212 24.52 -12.15 2.49
C GLU A 212 25.43 -11.04 3.00
N ALA A 213 26.74 -11.23 2.96
CA ALA A 213 27.71 -10.29 3.53
C ALA A 213 27.58 -8.88 2.94
N ALA A 214 27.26 -8.74 1.66
CA ALA A 214 27.02 -7.45 1.01
C ALA A 214 25.77 -6.74 1.57
N LYS A 215 24.64 -7.46 1.70
CA LYS A 215 23.39 -6.93 2.28
C LYS A 215 23.60 -6.53 3.74
N ALA A 216 24.29 -7.37 4.50
CA ALA A 216 24.58 -7.10 5.90
C ALA A 216 25.51 -5.90 6.08
N LYS A 217 26.54 -5.76 5.22
CA LYS A 217 27.44 -4.60 5.21
C LYS A 217 26.68 -3.31 4.86
N ALA A 218 25.79 -3.35 3.87
CA ALA A 218 24.92 -2.21 3.53
C ALA A 218 24.00 -1.82 4.69
N ALA A 219 23.55 -2.79 5.49
CA ALA A 219 22.80 -2.55 6.73
C ALA A 219 23.66 -2.11 7.94
N GLY A 220 24.98 -1.98 7.77
CA GLY A 220 25.93 -1.56 8.81
C GLY A 220 26.36 -2.67 9.78
N ALA A 221 26.21 -3.95 9.41
CA ALA A 221 26.70 -5.06 10.21
C ALA A 221 28.23 -5.25 10.04
N PRO A 222 29.01 -5.41 11.14
CA PRO A 222 30.46 -5.55 11.05
C PRO A 222 30.90 -6.97 10.65
N GLY A 223 31.83 -7.10 9.68
CA GLY A 223 32.67 -8.28 9.44
C GLY A 223 32.54 -9.00 8.08
N LYS A 224 33.56 -9.78 7.69
CA LYS A 224 33.66 -10.54 6.42
C LYS A 224 32.95 -11.91 6.40
N LYS A 225 32.37 -12.37 7.53
CA LYS A 225 31.53 -13.58 7.63
C LYS A 225 30.36 -13.27 8.57
N VAL A 226 29.20 -12.91 8.02
CA VAL A 226 28.07 -12.31 8.77
C VAL A 226 27.02 -13.36 9.22
N VAL A 227 27.32 -14.64 9.08
CA VAL A 227 26.39 -15.74 9.37
C VAL A 227 25.96 -15.75 10.84
N GLY A 228 24.65 -15.79 11.08
CA GLY A 228 24.05 -15.99 12.41
C GLY A 228 23.93 -14.73 13.28
N LYS A 229 24.34 -13.55 12.80
CA LYS A 229 24.18 -12.31 13.59
C LYS A 229 22.74 -11.80 13.54
N LYS A 230 22.15 -11.58 14.72
CA LYS A 230 20.81 -10.97 14.88
C LYS A 230 20.79 -9.44 14.88
N ARG A 231 21.94 -8.77 14.86
CA ARG A 231 22.02 -7.31 14.96
C ARG A 231 21.85 -6.64 13.60
N LYS A 232 21.24 -5.45 13.59
CA LYS A 232 21.04 -4.61 12.39
C LYS A 232 20.18 -5.28 11.30
N THR A 233 19.46 -6.35 11.65
CA THR A 233 18.44 -6.97 10.79
C THR A 233 17.12 -6.18 10.87
N PRO A 234 16.22 -6.33 9.88
CA PRO A 234 14.85 -5.80 9.94
C PRO A 234 14.15 -6.13 11.28
N HIS A 235 14.17 -7.42 11.63
CA HIS A 235 14.04 -8.00 12.97
C HIS A 235 14.36 -7.01 14.10
N ASN A 236 15.66 -6.79 14.22
CA ASN A 236 16.26 -6.05 15.30
C ASN A 236 15.92 -4.56 15.29
N LYS A 237 15.78 -3.95 14.12
CA LYS A 237 15.46 -2.52 13.98
C LYS A 237 14.05 -2.24 14.46
N LYS A 238 13.06 -2.99 13.98
CA LYS A 238 11.67 -2.76 14.37
C LYS A 238 11.43 -3.05 15.85
N SER A 239 11.99 -4.13 16.40
CA SER A 239 11.94 -4.36 17.85
C SER A 239 12.76 -3.32 18.65
N ALA A 240 13.65 -2.54 18.04
CA ALA A 240 14.34 -1.43 18.69
C ALA A 240 13.49 -0.16 18.69
N ASP A 241 12.85 0.16 17.58
CA ASP A 241 11.95 1.31 17.46
C ASP A 241 10.80 1.20 18.47
N ALA A 242 10.17 0.03 18.60
CA ALA A 242 9.12 -0.21 19.59
C ALA A 242 9.60 -0.05 21.05
N ARG A 243 10.80 -0.56 21.38
CA ARG A 243 11.41 -0.36 22.71
C ARG A 243 11.66 1.11 23.02
N ASN A 244 12.21 1.83 22.05
CA ASN A 244 12.49 3.25 22.19
C ASN A 244 11.19 4.03 22.38
N TRP A 245 10.14 3.69 21.63
CA TRP A 245 8.82 4.31 21.78
C TRP A 245 8.24 4.08 23.18
N LEU A 246 8.26 2.84 23.68
CA LEU A 246 7.75 2.53 25.03
C LEU A 246 8.53 3.27 26.12
N SER A 247 9.86 3.36 25.98
CA SER A 247 10.70 4.11 26.92
C SER A 247 10.38 5.60 26.94
N ASN A 248 9.99 6.17 25.79
CA ASN A 248 9.68 7.59 25.66
C ASN A 248 8.21 7.91 25.96
N ASN A 249 7.33 6.90 26.00
CA ASN A 249 5.88 7.05 26.14
C ASN A 249 5.32 6.12 27.23
N SER A 250 5.73 6.36 28.48
CA SER A 250 5.34 5.51 29.63
C SER A 250 3.83 5.43 29.91
N ALA A 251 3.05 6.43 29.47
CA ALA A 251 1.59 6.46 29.50
C ALA A 251 0.95 6.41 28.10
N GLY A 252 1.71 5.95 27.10
CA GLY A 252 1.30 5.87 25.70
C GLY A 252 0.08 4.97 25.50
N LYS A 253 -0.69 5.28 24.45
CA LYS A 253 -1.88 4.54 24.05
C LYS A 253 -1.53 3.41 23.09
N LEU A 254 -2.33 2.33 23.13
CA LEU A 254 -2.13 1.16 22.26
C LEU A 254 -2.32 1.51 20.79
N GLY A 255 -3.21 2.46 20.45
CA GLY A 255 -3.36 2.93 19.07
C GLY A 255 -2.07 3.54 18.52
N ASP A 256 -1.48 4.46 19.28
CA ASP A 256 -0.23 5.13 18.88
C ASP A 256 0.95 4.14 18.80
N PHE A 257 0.99 3.18 19.72
CA PHE A 257 1.99 2.11 19.69
C PHE A 257 1.83 1.16 18.51
N THR A 258 0.58 0.84 18.15
CA THR A 258 0.26 0.02 16.97
C THR A 258 0.73 0.72 15.71
N ASP A 259 0.47 2.02 15.60
CA ASP A 259 0.91 2.85 14.48
C ASP A 259 2.43 2.88 14.35
N GLU A 260 3.16 3.06 15.46
CA GLU A 260 4.63 3.00 15.47
C GLU A 260 5.16 1.64 15.02
N CYS A 261 4.64 0.55 15.58
CA CYS A 261 5.11 -0.81 15.26
C CYS A 261 4.87 -1.16 13.80
N VAL A 262 3.69 -0.83 13.27
CA VAL A 262 3.33 -1.10 11.88
C VAL A 262 4.16 -0.26 10.93
N ASN A 263 4.32 1.05 11.20
CA ASN A 263 5.15 1.91 10.36
C ASN A 263 6.61 1.45 10.35
N SER A 264 7.15 1.08 11.51
CA SER A 264 8.50 0.54 11.61
C SER A 264 8.63 -0.80 10.87
N THR A 265 7.59 -1.63 10.88
CA THR A 265 7.56 -2.89 10.11
C THR A 265 7.68 -2.63 8.61
N VAL A 266 6.80 -1.79 8.05
CA VAL A 266 6.82 -1.44 6.61
C VAL A 266 8.13 -0.78 6.19
N LYS A 267 8.67 0.09 7.05
CA LYS A 267 9.95 0.79 6.81
C LYS A 267 11.15 -0.16 6.78
N ASN A 268 11.17 -1.17 7.64
CA ASN A 268 12.32 -2.03 7.83
C ASN A 268 12.25 -3.35 7.03
N LEU A 269 11.08 -3.76 6.55
CA LEU A 269 10.91 -4.98 5.76
C LEU A 269 11.74 -4.92 4.47
N ASP A 270 12.69 -5.84 4.34
CA ASP A 270 13.61 -5.92 3.21
C ASP A 270 13.25 -7.03 2.22
N ASP A 271 12.38 -7.96 2.60
CA ASP A 271 11.95 -9.09 1.80
C ASP A 271 10.53 -9.55 2.19
N PRO A 272 9.51 -9.30 1.35
CA PRO A 272 9.58 -8.48 0.15
C PRO A 272 9.86 -7.01 0.50
N LYS A 273 10.75 -6.36 -0.26
CA LYS A 273 11.00 -4.92 -0.08
C LYS A 273 9.78 -4.13 -0.56
N ILE A 274 9.12 -3.44 0.36
CA ILE A 274 7.92 -2.65 0.06
C ILE A 274 8.35 -1.30 -0.56
N PRO A 275 7.92 -0.95 -1.79
CA PRO A 275 8.21 0.36 -2.38
C PRO A 275 7.57 1.51 -1.58
N PRO A 276 8.25 2.67 -1.43
CA PRO A 276 7.68 3.82 -0.71
C PRO A 276 6.29 4.26 -1.19
N ALA A 277 6.02 4.13 -2.50
CA ALA A 277 4.74 4.46 -3.11
C ALA A 277 3.54 3.68 -2.55
N VAL A 278 3.78 2.49 -1.96
CA VAL A 278 2.72 1.62 -1.40
C VAL A 278 2.83 1.45 0.11
N HIS A 279 3.70 2.20 0.79
CA HIS A 279 3.86 2.13 2.25
C HIS A 279 2.54 2.41 2.98
N ALA A 280 1.76 3.38 2.52
CA ALA A 280 0.47 3.69 3.12
C ALA A 280 -0.51 2.49 3.08
N ALA A 281 -0.59 1.80 1.93
CA ALA A 281 -1.44 0.63 1.77
C ALA A 281 -0.96 -0.54 2.65
N ALA A 282 0.35 -0.79 2.69
CA ALA A 282 0.94 -1.82 3.55
C ALA A 282 0.69 -1.55 5.05
N THR A 283 0.86 -0.30 5.47
CA THR A 283 0.56 0.15 6.82
C THR A 283 -0.92 -0.07 7.15
N GLU A 284 -1.83 0.27 6.24
CA GLU A 284 -3.27 0.09 6.45
C GLU A 284 -3.67 -1.39 6.59
N CYS A 285 -3.09 -2.28 5.78
CA CYS A 285 -3.30 -3.72 5.89
C CYS A 285 -2.90 -4.26 7.28
N LEU A 286 -1.71 -3.90 7.75
CA LEU A 286 -1.20 -4.34 9.05
C LEU A 286 -2.01 -3.73 10.20
N LYS A 287 -2.38 -2.45 10.13
CA LYS A 287 -3.25 -1.81 11.12
C LYS A 287 -4.60 -2.52 11.21
N THR A 288 -5.22 -2.81 10.07
CA THR A 288 -6.52 -3.48 10.03
C THR A 288 -6.46 -4.86 10.67
N ALA A 289 -5.49 -5.69 10.28
CA ALA A 289 -5.31 -7.02 10.85
C ALA A 289 -5.09 -6.99 12.38
N ASN A 290 -4.25 -6.08 12.88
CA ASN A 290 -4.04 -5.93 14.32
C ASN A 290 -5.27 -5.42 15.05
N MET A 291 -5.98 -4.44 14.48
CA MET A 291 -7.18 -3.90 15.11
C MET A 291 -8.31 -4.94 15.17
N GLU A 292 -8.50 -5.75 14.12
CA GLU A 292 -9.46 -6.86 14.13
C GLU A 292 -9.15 -7.87 15.22
N TYR A 293 -7.89 -8.31 15.30
CA TYR A 293 -7.44 -9.21 16.36
C TYR A 293 -7.64 -8.59 17.75
N LEU A 294 -7.15 -7.36 17.99
CA LEU A 294 -7.21 -6.73 19.31
C LEU A 294 -8.66 -6.47 19.77
N LYS A 295 -9.56 -6.07 18.87
CA LYS A 295 -10.99 -5.91 19.18
C LYS A 295 -11.60 -7.23 19.64
N LYS A 296 -11.30 -8.32 18.93
CA LYS A 296 -11.78 -9.67 19.24
C LYS A 296 -11.19 -10.19 20.56
N SER A 297 -9.87 -10.13 20.69
CA SER A 297 -9.12 -10.61 21.85
C SER A 297 -9.58 -9.90 23.13
N MET A 298 -9.69 -8.57 23.08
CA MET A 298 -10.05 -7.75 24.24
C MET A 298 -11.56 -7.59 24.48
N ASN A 299 -12.40 -8.09 23.57
CA ASN A 299 -13.85 -7.87 23.54
C ASN A 299 -14.24 -6.39 23.75
N LYS A 300 -13.63 -5.50 22.95
CA LYS A 300 -13.76 -4.04 23.07
C LYS A 300 -13.99 -3.36 21.72
N SER A 301 -14.64 -2.20 21.75
CA SER A 301 -14.73 -1.35 20.57
C SER A 301 -13.36 -0.84 20.15
N GLU A 302 -13.23 -0.47 18.87
CA GLU A 302 -11.99 0.08 18.33
C GLU A 302 -11.42 1.25 19.12
N LYS A 303 -12.30 2.19 19.53
CA LYS A 303 -11.91 3.35 20.33
C LYS A 303 -11.35 2.93 21.69
N GLN A 304 -11.99 1.97 22.36
CA GLN A 304 -11.53 1.47 23.66
C GLN A 304 -10.20 0.71 23.55
N VAL A 305 -9.97 -0.03 22.46
CA VAL A 305 -8.68 -0.66 22.17
C VAL A 305 -7.61 0.41 21.98
N LYS A 306 -7.86 1.39 21.10
CA LYS A 306 -6.92 2.48 20.81
C LYS A 306 -6.57 3.29 22.06
N ASP A 307 -7.56 3.61 22.90
CA ASP A 307 -7.37 4.40 24.12
C ASP A 307 -6.76 3.62 25.30
N LYS A 308 -6.54 2.31 25.17
CA LYS A 308 -5.89 1.51 26.22
C LYS A 308 -4.48 2.05 26.46
N LYS A 309 -4.22 2.48 27.70
CA LYS A 309 -2.90 2.93 28.12
C LYS A 309 -1.98 1.75 28.45
N ALA A 310 -0.68 1.94 28.24
CA ALA A 310 0.34 1.02 28.72
C ALA A 310 0.23 0.80 30.24
N CYS A 311 0.41 -0.44 30.67
CA CYS A 311 0.30 -0.80 32.09
C CYS A 311 1.58 -0.55 32.88
N HIS A 312 2.72 -0.40 32.19
CA HIS A 312 4.09 -0.30 32.73
C HIS A 312 4.36 0.87 33.70
N GLY A 313 3.35 1.69 34.01
CA GLY A 313 3.44 2.76 35.02
C GLY A 313 2.15 3.06 35.77
N THR A 314 1.03 2.47 35.37
CA THR A 314 -0.32 2.83 35.84
C THR A 314 -0.91 1.80 36.79
N CYS A 315 -0.53 0.52 36.68
CA CYS A 315 -0.98 -0.52 37.62
C CYS A 315 0.12 -0.85 38.66
N PRO A 316 -0.19 -0.82 39.98
CA PRO A 316 0.71 -1.25 41.04
C PRO A 316 1.21 -2.70 40.88
N LYS A 317 0.34 -3.63 40.47
CA LYS A 317 0.72 -5.02 40.17
C LYS A 317 1.71 -5.13 39.03
N ALA A 318 1.55 -4.36 37.95
CA ALA A 318 2.49 -4.37 36.81
C ALA A 318 3.89 -3.88 37.24
N LYS A 319 3.95 -2.87 38.11
CA LYS A 319 5.22 -2.41 38.71
C LYS A 319 5.87 -3.50 39.58
N ASP A 320 5.07 -4.20 40.39
CA ASP A 320 5.57 -5.29 41.21
C ASP A 320 6.03 -6.50 40.36
N GLN A 321 5.29 -6.86 39.31
CA GLN A 321 5.70 -7.87 38.33
C GLN A 321 7.04 -7.52 37.68
N ALA A 322 7.24 -6.28 37.22
CA ALA A 322 8.51 -5.83 36.67
C ALA A 322 9.66 -5.90 37.71
N ARG A 323 9.40 -5.53 38.97
CA ARG A 323 10.36 -5.68 40.07
C ARG A 323 10.73 -7.14 40.31
N LEU A 324 9.74 -8.04 40.32
CA LEU A 324 9.94 -9.49 40.51
C LEU A 324 10.72 -10.11 39.36
N VAL A 325 10.53 -9.65 38.13
CA VAL A 325 11.38 -10.02 36.98
C VAL A 325 12.84 -9.66 37.24
N GLN A 326 13.14 -8.44 37.72
CA GLN A 326 14.52 -8.04 38.02
C GLN A 326 15.14 -8.88 39.14
N VAL A 327 14.35 -9.25 40.15
CA VAL A 327 14.78 -10.16 41.23
C VAL A 327 15.12 -11.54 40.67
N ALA A 328 14.24 -12.12 39.84
CA ALA A 328 14.46 -13.40 39.18
C ALA A 328 15.72 -13.38 38.31
N LYS A 329 15.90 -12.31 37.51
CA LYS A 329 17.08 -12.10 36.68
C LYS A 329 18.37 -12.05 37.49
N LYS A 330 18.39 -11.31 38.60
CA LYS A 330 19.56 -11.22 39.50
C LYS A 330 19.87 -12.57 40.14
N ARG A 331 18.84 -13.30 40.58
CA ARG A 331 18.97 -14.66 41.16
C ARG A 331 19.57 -15.63 40.16
N LEU A 332 19.00 -15.71 38.96
CA LEU A 332 19.45 -16.62 37.90
C LEU A 332 20.85 -16.27 37.40
N ARG A 333 21.15 -14.98 37.21
CA ARG A 333 22.49 -14.53 36.83
C ARG A 333 23.55 -14.89 37.88
N LYS A 334 23.21 -14.79 39.16
CA LYS A 334 24.11 -15.23 40.25
C LYS A 334 24.34 -16.74 40.22
N ALA A 335 23.28 -17.52 39.99
CA ALA A 335 23.38 -18.97 39.86
C ALA A 335 24.21 -19.40 38.64
N ALA A 336 24.14 -18.65 37.54
CA ALA A 336 24.91 -18.86 36.32
C ALA A 336 26.31 -18.21 36.32
N GLY A 337 26.88 -17.88 37.49
CA GLY A 337 28.24 -17.35 37.56
C GLY A 337 28.46 -15.98 36.89
N GLY A 338 27.39 -15.21 36.66
CA GLY A 338 27.45 -13.88 36.04
C GLY A 338 27.09 -13.83 34.56
N GLU A 339 26.84 -14.97 33.92
CA GLU A 339 26.48 -15.09 32.50
C GLU A 339 25.08 -14.54 32.17
N SER A 340 24.82 -14.28 30.89
CA SER A 340 23.51 -13.82 30.41
C SER A 340 22.48 -14.95 30.52
N VAL A 341 21.41 -14.70 31.25
CA VAL A 341 20.30 -15.64 31.44
C VAL A 341 19.02 -15.12 30.79
N VAL A 342 18.24 -16.05 30.23
CA VAL A 342 16.86 -15.80 29.81
C VAL A 342 15.96 -16.06 31.01
N VAL A 343 15.06 -15.11 31.30
CA VAL A 343 14.07 -15.25 32.38
C VAL A 343 12.73 -15.56 31.74
N THR A 344 12.04 -16.55 32.28
CA THR A 344 10.69 -16.96 31.86
C THR A 344 9.66 -16.62 32.92
N ALA A 345 8.37 -16.68 32.60
CA ALA A 345 7.29 -16.47 33.56
C ALA A 345 7.39 -17.43 34.76
N ALA A 346 7.86 -18.67 34.54
CA ALA A 346 8.04 -19.67 35.59
C ALA A 346 9.12 -19.30 36.63
N ASP A 347 10.08 -18.47 36.25
CA ASP A 347 11.14 -18.00 37.14
C ASP A 347 10.68 -16.87 38.07
N VAL A 348 9.59 -16.19 37.71
CA VAL A 348 9.09 -14.98 38.37
C VAL A 348 8.07 -15.38 39.43
N ALA A 349 8.31 -14.95 40.67
CA ALA A 349 7.35 -15.18 41.74
C ALA A 349 6.01 -14.47 41.44
N PRO A 350 4.86 -15.00 41.90
CA PRO A 350 3.58 -14.33 41.71
C PRO A 350 3.54 -13.01 42.49
N SER A 351 3.00 -11.97 41.87
CA SER A 351 2.76 -10.71 42.55
C SER A 351 1.62 -10.84 43.55
N LYS A 352 1.81 -10.29 44.75
CA LYS A 352 0.79 -10.21 45.82
C LYS A 352 -0.01 -8.90 45.77
N VAL A 353 0.29 -8.03 44.82
CA VAL A 353 -0.32 -6.69 44.67
C VAL A 353 -1.46 -6.78 43.65
N SER A 354 -2.54 -6.03 43.83
CA SER A 354 -3.64 -5.92 42.86
C SER A 354 -3.47 -4.72 41.92
N CYS A 355 -4.00 -4.86 40.69
CA CYS A 355 -4.53 -3.71 39.95
C CYS A 355 -5.97 -3.49 40.46
#